data_AF-A0A1C5G7H7-F1
#
_entry.id   AF-A0A1C5G7H7-F1
#
_cell.length_a   1.000
_cell.length_b   1.000
_cell.length_c   1.000
_cell.angle_alpha   90.00
_cell.angle_beta   90.00
_cell.angle_gamma   90.00
#
_symmetry.space_group_name_H-M   'P 1'
#
loop_
_entity.id
_entity.type
_entity.pdbx_description
1 polymer ?
#
loop_
_entity_poly.entity_id
_entity_poly.type
_entity_poly.pdbx_seq_one_letter_code
_entity_poly.pdbx_strand_id
1 'polypeptide(L)'
;MGLRALIGTERADGSYEARHVHYDAVPTVIVPALSALVHDELHHDLPAAVERLMQTDWRRIYALPGCRQMIGIPLDEPGERLTGQVDATAADDREWAYLFGGHRLHVYLGVPTAPFVRKWEPWACWSVDELPLVPLTELLDVQRSGNRRQWLAGDRLKFETAAGCCDLKEAR
;
A
#
# COMPACT_ATOMS: atom_id res chain seq x y z
N MET A 1 -6.16 -10.87 11.58
CA MET A 1 -6.02 -9.41 11.35
C MET A 1 -6.15 -9.19 9.85
N GLY A 2 -7.04 -8.30 9.42
CA GLY A 2 -7.25 -8.04 7.99
C GLY A 2 -6.09 -7.24 7.38
N LEU A 3 -5.89 -7.39 6.07
CA LEU A 3 -4.90 -6.61 5.32
C LEU A 3 -5.23 -5.12 5.40
N ARG A 4 -4.22 -4.29 5.65
CA ARG A 4 -4.33 -2.83 5.69
C ARG A 4 -3.34 -2.24 4.70
N ALA A 5 -3.80 -1.28 3.91
CA ALA A 5 -2.92 -0.41 3.15
C ALA A 5 -3.05 1.05 3.58
N LEU A 6 -2.07 1.84 3.17
CA LEU A 6 -2.15 3.29 3.17
C LEU A 6 -2.48 3.79 1.77
N ILE A 7 -3.32 4.82 1.69
CA ILE A 7 -3.54 5.59 0.46
C ILE A 7 -3.37 7.06 0.79
N GLY A 8 -2.64 7.81 -0.03
CA GLY A 8 -2.37 9.21 0.27
C GLY A 8 -1.47 9.90 -0.73
N THR A 9 -0.72 10.87 -0.24
CA THR A 9 0.28 11.62 -1.01
C THR A 9 1.67 11.44 -0.45
N GLU A 10 2.65 11.50 -1.34
CA GLU A 10 4.06 11.57 -1.02
C GLU A 10 4.60 12.93 -1.48
N ARG A 11 5.36 13.59 -0.61
CA ARG A 11 6.06 14.84 -0.91
C ARG A 11 7.49 14.53 -1.37
N ALA A 12 8.11 15.51 -2.03
CA ALA A 12 9.47 15.39 -2.57
C ALA A 12 10.55 15.13 -1.50
N ASP A 13 10.27 15.41 -0.22
CA ASP A 13 11.15 15.13 0.91
C ASP A 13 10.99 13.71 1.49
N GLY A 14 10.16 12.85 0.86
CA GLY A 14 9.87 11.49 1.32
C GLY A 14 8.84 11.44 2.46
N SER A 15 8.31 12.59 2.91
CA SER A 15 7.19 12.62 3.83
C SER A 15 5.89 12.22 3.13
N TYR A 16 5.00 11.54 3.85
CA TYR A 16 3.68 11.21 3.33
C TYR A 16 2.57 11.70 4.26
N GLU A 17 1.41 11.94 3.67
CA GLU A 17 0.13 12.10 4.36
C GLU A 17 -0.84 11.09 3.77
N ALA A 18 -1.38 10.19 4.60
CA ALA A 18 -2.17 9.05 4.13
C ALA A 18 -3.29 8.66 5.08
N ARG A 19 -4.16 7.77 4.58
CA ARG A 19 -5.26 7.14 5.31
C ARG A 19 -5.25 5.63 5.13
N HIS A 20 -5.95 4.94 6.01
CA HIS A 20 -6.10 3.51 5.95
C HIS A 20 -7.18 3.06 4.96
N VAL A 21 -6.89 1.96 4.26
CA VAL A 21 -7.90 1.13 3.59
C VAL A 21 -7.81 -0.29 4.09
N HIS A 22 -8.95 -0.83 4.52
CA HIS A 22 -9.03 -2.15 5.15
C HIS A 22 -9.47 -3.25 4.16
N TYR A 23 -9.20 -4.51 4.51
CA TYR A 23 -9.78 -5.74 3.96
C TYR A 23 -9.42 -6.17 2.53
N ASP A 24 -9.18 -5.27 1.57
CA ASP A 24 -8.95 -5.64 0.15
C ASP A 24 -7.80 -4.85 -0.51
N ALA A 25 -6.82 -4.47 0.31
CA ALA A 25 -5.80 -3.47 0.03
C ALA A 25 -4.67 -3.92 -0.94
N VAL A 26 -4.97 -4.84 -1.84
CA VAL A 26 -4.03 -5.44 -2.78
C VAL A 26 -3.98 -4.69 -4.12
N PRO A 27 -2.86 -4.75 -4.87
CA PRO A 27 -2.68 -3.97 -6.09
C PRO A 27 -3.77 -4.18 -7.14
N THR A 28 -4.28 -5.40 -7.29
CA THR A 28 -5.33 -5.73 -8.27
C THR A 28 -6.68 -5.09 -7.99
N VAL A 29 -6.88 -4.55 -6.78
CA VAL A 29 -8.12 -3.92 -6.34
C VAL A 29 -7.94 -2.41 -6.22
N ILE A 30 -6.86 -1.99 -5.55
CA ILE A 30 -6.61 -0.58 -5.23
C ILE A 30 -6.22 0.20 -6.48
N VAL A 31 -5.31 -0.32 -7.31
CA VAL A 31 -4.82 0.44 -8.48
C VAL A 31 -5.95 0.74 -9.48
N PRO A 32 -6.83 -0.22 -9.84
CA PRO A 32 -7.99 0.08 -10.68
C PRO A 32 -8.97 1.06 -10.03
N ALA A 33 -9.20 0.97 -8.71
CA ALA A 33 -10.06 1.90 -7.98
C ALA A 33 -9.54 3.35 -8.04
N LEU A 34 -8.25 3.53 -7.80
CA LEU A 34 -7.58 4.83 -7.90
C LEU A 34 -7.59 5.35 -9.34
N SER A 35 -7.40 4.47 -10.33
CA SER A 35 -7.50 4.82 -11.74
C SER A 35 -8.91 5.35 -12.09
N ALA A 36 -9.96 4.61 -11.71
CA ALA A 36 -11.35 5.03 -11.96
C ALA A 36 -11.68 6.35 -11.26
N LEU A 37 -11.23 6.54 -10.02
CA LEU A 37 -11.45 7.79 -9.30
C LEU A 37 -10.84 9.00 -10.03
N VAL A 38 -9.58 8.90 -10.46
CA VAL A 38 -8.87 10.00 -11.12
C VAL A 38 -9.44 10.25 -12.51
N HIS A 39 -9.55 9.21 -13.33
CA HIS A 39 -9.82 9.36 -14.77
C HIS A 39 -11.30 9.41 -15.10
N ASP A 40 -12.11 8.58 -14.46
CA ASP A 40 -13.53 8.44 -14.81
C ASP A 40 -14.43 9.35 -13.97
N GLU A 41 -14.22 9.42 -12.66
CA GLU A 41 -15.09 10.19 -11.77
C GLU A 41 -14.70 11.67 -11.67
N LEU A 42 -13.41 11.97 -11.69
CA LEU A 42 -12.89 13.32 -11.49
C LEU A 42 -12.18 13.87 -12.72
N HIS A 43 -12.36 13.23 -13.88
CA HIS A 43 -11.98 13.76 -15.20
C HIS A 43 -10.53 14.24 -15.29
N HIS A 44 -9.60 13.41 -14.79
CA HIS A 44 -8.16 13.67 -14.72
C HIS A 44 -7.73 14.73 -13.68
N ASP A 45 -8.62 15.18 -12.79
CA ASP A 45 -8.28 16.06 -11.67
C ASP A 45 -7.68 15.26 -10.51
N LEU A 46 -6.35 15.08 -10.56
CA LEU A 46 -5.60 14.40 -9.51
C LEU A 46 -5.70 15.10 -8.13
N PRO A 47 -5.57 16.44 -8.01
CA PRO A 47 -5.79 17.14 -6.75
C PRO A 47 -7.15 16.84 -6.12
N ALA A 48 -8.23 16.89 -6.90
CA ALA A 48 -9.58 16.57 -6.41
C ALA A 48 -9.70 15.10 -5.99
N ALA A 49 -9.06 14.18 -6.72
CA ALA A 49 -9.06 12.76 -6.39
C ALA A 49 -8.37 12.46 -5.07
N VAL A 50 -7.20 13.06 -4.86
CA VAL A 50 -6.48 13.01 -3.60
C VAL A 50 -7.33 13.61 -2.48
N GLU A 51 -7.92 14.79 -2.69
CA GLU A 51 -8.76 15.42 -1.68
C GLU A 51 -9.92 14.50 -1.26
N ARG A 52 -10.62 13.90 -2.23
CA ARG A 52 -11.72 12.97 -1.97
C ARG A 52 -11.27 11.72 -1.22
N LEU A 53 -10.11 11.15 -1.55
CA LEU A 53 -9.53 10.03 -0.78
C LEU A 53 -9.22 10.42 0.65
N MET A 54 -8.72 11.65 0.86
CA MET A 54 -8.31 12.16 2.18
C MET A 54 -9.46 12.73 3.03
N GLN A 55 -10.67 12.82 2.49
CA GLN A 55 -11.86 13.24 3.23
C GLN A 55 -12.66 12.07 3.84
N THR A 56 -12.46 10.84 3.36
CA THR A 56 -13.24 9.67 3.79
C THR A 56 -12.31 8.53 4.19
N ASP A 57 -12.61 7.86 5.30
CA ASP A 57 -11.94 6.61 5.65
C ASP A 57 -12.65 5.45 5.00
N TRP A 58 -11.90 4.64 4.27
CA TRP A 58 -12.48 3.58 3.46
C TRP A 58 -12.28 2.23 4.12
N ARG A 59 -13.38 1.58 4.46
CA ARG A 59 -13.35 0.17 4.84
C ARG A 59 -12.87 -0.69 3.68
N ARG A 60 -13.28 -0.37 2.45
CA ARG A 60 -12.91 -1.04 1.18
C ARG A 60 -13.03 -0.03 0.05
N ILE A 61 -12.16 -0.12 -0.95
CA ILE A 61 -12.36 0.51 -2.26
C ILE A 61 -12.09 -0.51 -3.35
N TYR A 62 -12.83 -0.45 -4.45
CA TYR A 62 -12.62 -1.29 -5.63
C TYR A 62 -13.24 -0.63 -6.87
N ALA A 63 -12.81 -1.03 -8.06
CA ALA A 63 -13.54 -0.76 -9.30
C ALA A 63 -14.24 -2.05 -9.74
N LEU A 64 -15.50 -1.95 -10.18
CA LEU A 64 -16.18 -3.10 -10.77
C LEU A 64 -15.66 -3.37 -12.19
N PRO A 65 -15.38 -4.64 -12.56
CA PRO A 65 -15.01 -4.98 -13.92
C PRO A 65 -16.06 -4.49 -14.93
N GLY A 66 -15.63 -3.72 -15.93
CA GLY A 66 -16.51 -3.17 -16.96
C GLY A 66 -17.31 -1.93 -16.52
N CYS A 67 -17.16 -1.48 -15.28
CA CYS A 67 -17.70 -0.21 -14.80
C CYS A 67 -16.58 0.82 -14.69
N ARG A 68 -16.94 2.08 -14.94
CA ARG A 68 -16.06 3.25 -14.79
C ARG A 68 -16.13 3.89 -13.40
N GLN A 69 -16.80 3.24 -12.45
CA GLN A 69 -17.08 3.82 -11.14
C GLN A 69 -16.25 3.13 -10.07
N MET A 70 -15.63 3.93 -9.20
CA MET A 70 -15.06 3.49 -7.96
C MET A 70 -16.20 3.25 -6.96
N ILE A 71 -16.20 2.06 -6.36
CA ILE A 71 -17.07 1.75 -5.22
C ILE A 71 -16.21 1.75 -3.97
N GLY A 72 -16.56 2.63 -3.04
CA GLY A 72 -15.94 2.67 -1.73
C GLY A 72 -16.98 2.53 -0.62
N ILE A 73 -16.64 1.76 0.40
CA ILE A 73 -17.45 1.58 1.61
C ILE A 73 -16.80 2.44 2.70
N PRO A 74 -17.42 3.54 3.15
CA PRO A 74 -16.85 4.36 4.23
C PRO A 74 -16.87 3.60 5.57
N LEU A 75 -15.99 3.99 6.48
CA LEU A 75 -16.08 3.64 7.90
C LEU A 75 -16.99 4.64 8.62
N ASP A 76 -17.78 4.14 9.57
CA ASP A 76 -18.71 4.95 10.37
C ASP A 76 -17.98 5.96 11.28
N GLU A 77 -16.74 5.65 11.65
CA GLU A 77 -15.87 6.53 12.42
C GLU A 77 -14.70 6.99 11.54
N PRO A 78 -14.47 8.31 11.43
CA PRO A 78 -13.31 8.82 10.73
C PRO A 78 -12.04 8.40 11.49
N GLY A 79 -11.18 7.65 10.81
CA GLY A 79 -9.82 7.35 11.22
C GLY A 79 -8.93 8.59 11.17
N GLU A 80 -7.84 8.52 11.93
CA GLU A 80 -6.86 9.60 11.99
C GLU A 80 -6.04 9.67 10.69
N ARG A 81 -5.73 10.90 10.25
CA ARG A 81 -4.77 11.11 9.16
C ARG A 81 -3.38 10.75 9.65
N LEU A 82 -2.67 9.97 8.86
CA LEU A 82 -1.34 9.51 9.21
C LEU A 82 -0.30 10.31 8.45
N THR A 83 0.67 10.83 9.19
CA THR A 83 1.90 11.38 8.62
C THR A 83 3.06 10.47 8.96
N GLY A 84 4.02 10.41 8.04
CA GLY A 84 5.21 9.60 8.23
C GLY A 84 6.28 9.88 7.19
N GLN A 85 7.31 9.05 7.23
CA GLN A 85 8.44 9.07 6.31
C GLN A 85 8.55 7.70 5.64
N VAL A 86 8.68 7.67 4.32
CA VAL A 86 8.80 6.42 3.57
C VAL A 86 10.06 5.65 4.01
N ASP A 87 11.18 6.36 4.22
CA ASP A 87 12.44 5.75 4.65
C ASP A 87 12.47 5.30 6.12
N ALA A 88 11.44 5.63 6.91
CA ALA A 88 11.37 5.25 8.31
C ALA A 88 10.92 3.79 8.50
N THR A 89 11.36 3.19 9.62
CA THR A 89 10.83 1.93 10.15
C THR A 89 9.45 2.16 10.75
N ALA A 90 8.40 2.18 9.92
CA ALA A 90 7.02 2.43 10.36
C ALA A 90 5.96 1.67 9.53
N ALA A 91 6.33 0.51 8.96
CA ALA A 91 5.40 -0.34 8.21
C ALA A 91 4.69 -1.38 9.12
N ASP A 92 4.49 -1.04 10.40
CA ASP A 92 4.25 -1.97 11.51
C ASP A 92 3.04 -2.90 11.31
N ASP A 93 1.92 -2.37 10.82
CA ASP A 93 0.66 -3.11 10.59
C ASP A 93 0.21 -3.15 9.13
N ARG A 94 1.00 -2.56 8.21
CA ARG A 94 0.60 -2.35 6.81
C ARG A 94 1.40 -3.24 5.88
N GLU A 95 0.73 -3.77 4.87
CA GLU A 95 1.40 -4.55 3.84
C GLU A 95 1.74 -3.70 2.62
N TRP A 96 0.88 -2.74 2.29
CA TRP A 96 1.00 -1.93 1.08
C TRP A 96 0.77 -0.44 1.39
N ALA A 97 1.41 0.44 0.64
CA ALA A 97 1.07 1.86 0.60
C ALA A 97 1.00 2.33 -0.85
N TYR A 98 0.00 3.15 -1.16
CA TYR A 98 -0.29 3.69 -2.49
C TYR A 98 -0.28 5.22 -2.37
N LEU A 99 0.81 5.85 -2.75
CA LEU A 99 1.04 7.28 -2.52
C LEU A 99 1.15 8.02 -3.85
N PHE A 100 0.34 9.05 -4.05
CA PHE A 100 0.49 9.96 -5.18
C PHE A 100 1.64 10.93 -4.91
N GLY A 101 2.69 10.84 -5.72
CA GLY A 101 3.86 11.72 -5.69
C GLY A 101 3.99 12.45 -7.03
N GLY A 102 3.66 13.74 -7.05
CA GLY A 102 3.58 14.50 -8.30
C GLY A 102 2.58 13.87 -9.27
N HIS A 103 3.04 13.42 -10.44
CA HIS A 103 2.24 12.76 -11.47
C HIS A 103 2.39 11.24 -11.47
N ARG A 104 2.79 10.62 -10.36
CA ARG A 104 3.01 9.18 -10.26
C ARG A 104 2.29 8.58 -9.06
N LEU A 105 1.86 7.33 -9.21
CA LEU A 105 1.42 6.49 -8.11
C LEU A 105 2.58 5.59 -7.67
N HIS A 106 3.10 5.85 -6.48
CA HIS A 106 4.13 5.06 -5.84
C HIS A 106 3.49 3.96 -5.00
N VAL A 107 3.93 2.73 -5.19
CA VAL A 107 3.52 1.58 -4.40
C VAL A 107 4.67 1.06 -3.58
N TYR A 108 4.49 1.07 -2.27
CA TYR A 108 5.45 0.56 -1.30
C TYR A 108 4.93 -0.73 -0.66
N LEU A 109 5.87 -1.62 -0.37
CA LEU A 109 5.64 -2.90 0.29
C LEU A 109 6.28 -2.89 1.68
N GLY A 110 5.51 -3.19 2.72
CA GLY A 110 6.03 -3.34 4.07
C GLY A 110 6.76 -4.68 4.21
N VAL A 111 8.09 -4.67 4.28
CA VAL A 111 8.91 -5.89 4.36
C VAL A 111 9.50 -6.07 5.76
N PRO A 112 9.33 -7.25 6.39
CA PRO A 112 9.95 -7.55 7.68
C PRO A 112 11.49 -7.48 7.62
N THR A 113 12.10 -6.71 8.50
CA THR A 113 13.58 -6.60 8.62
C THR A 113 14.12 -7.01 9.97
N ALA A 114 13.28 -7.02 11.02
CA ALA A 114 13.60 -7.46 12.36
C ALA A 114 12.30 -7.88 13.08
N PRO A 115 12.37 -8.55 14.25
CA PRO A 115 11.16 -8.92 14.99
C PRO A 115 10.33 -7.67 15.28
N PHE A 116 9.05 -7.70 14.88
CA PHE A 116 8.10 -6.57 14.99
C PHE A 116 8.48 -5.29 14.24
N VAL A 117 9.50 -5.33 13.37
CA VAL A 117 9.95 -4.17 12.58
C VAL A 117 9.79 -4.47 11.09
N ARG A 118 9.08 -3.56 10.41
CA ARG A 118 8.95 -3.56 8.95
C ARG A 118 9.44 -2.25 8.37
N LYS A 119 10.07 -2.32 7.20
CA LYS A 119 10.48 -1.15 6.41
C LYS A 119 9.68 -1.10 5.12
N TRP A 120 9.39 0.11 4.66
CA TRP A 120 8.86 0.30 3.32
C TRP A 120 9.96 0.02 2.29
N GLU A 121 9.68 -0.87 1.36
CA GLU A 121 10.47 -1.07 0.15
C GLU A 121 9.67 -0.49 -1.03
N PRO A 122 10.27 0.34 -1.90
CA PRO A 122 9.64 0.74 -3.15
C PRO A 122 9.38 -0.51 -3.99
N TRP A 123 8.15 -0.70 -4.46
CA TRP A 123 7.73 -1.95 -5.08
C TRP A 123 7.26 -1.79 -6.53
N ALA A 124 6.40 -0.82 -6.79
CA ALA A 124 5.94 -0.48 -8.13
C ALA A 124 5.70 1.02 -8.25
N CYS A 125 5.73 1.55 -9.47
CA CYS A 125 5.52 2.98 -9.71
C CYS A 125 5.01 3.21 -11.12
N TRP A 126 3.81 3.78 -11.23
CA TRP A 126 3.18 4.07 -12.52
C TRP A 126 2.95 5.56 -12.70
N SER A 127 3.01 6.03 -13.96
CA SER A 127 2.48 7.36 -14.26
C SER A 127 0.98 7.39 -14.01
N VAL A 128 0.46 8.51 -13.49
CA VAL A 128 -0.99 8.69 -13.32
C VAL A 128 -1.72 8.54 -14.65
N ASP A 129 -1.12 9.02 -15.74
CA ASP A 129 -1.69 8.93 -17.09
C ASP A 129 -1.74 7.49 -17.63
N GLU A 130 -0.86 6.62 -17.14
CA GLU A 130 -0.76 5.22 -17.57
C GLU A 130 -1.64 4.29 -16.72
N LEU A 131 -2.16 4.74 -15.57
CA LEU A 131 -2.97 3.92 -14.67
C LEU A 131 -4.12 3.18 -15.37
N PRO A 132 -4.88 3.79 -16.31
CA PRO A 132 -5.97 3.09 -17.00
C PRO A 132 -5.48 2.00 -17.96
N LEU A 133 -4.20 2.02 -18.33
CA LEU A 133 -3.57 1.13 -19.30
C LEU A 133 -2.84 -0.04 -18.63
N VAL A 134 -2.64 0.01 -17.30
CA VAL A 134 -1.94 -1.05 -16.56
C VAL A 134 -2.76 -2.34 -16.65
N PRO A 135 -2.24 -3.41 -17.28
CA PRO A 135 -3.00 -4.64 -17.46
C PRO A 135 -3.15 -5.38 -16.13
N LEU A 136 -4.29 -6.04 -15.93
CA LEU A 136 -4.57 -6.82 -14.72
C LEU A 136 -3.48 -7.89 -14.45
N THR A 137 -2.87 -8.44 -15.50
CA THR A 137 -1.76 -9.41 -15.37
C THR A 137 -0.54 -8.81 -14.69
N GLU A 138 -0.19 -7.56 -15.01
CA GLU A 138 0.91 -6.87 -14.36
C GLU A 138 0.60 -6.63 -12.87
N LEU A 139 -0.61 -6.18 -12.55
CA LEU A 139 -1.04 -6.00 -11.16
C LEU A 139 -1.01 -7.32 -10.37
N LEU A 140 -1.42 -8.42 -11.00
CA LEU A 140 -1.34 -9.75 -10.41
C LEU A 140 0.11 -10.17 -10.16
N ASP A 141 1.02 -9.89 -11.07
CA ASP A 141 2.43 -10.23 -10.92
C ASP A 141 3.10 -9.38 -9.83
N VAL A 142 2.80 -8.08 -9.77
CA VAL A 142 3.22 -7.18 -8.69
C VAL A 142 2.74 -7.67 -7.32
N GLN A 143 1.47 -8.06 -7.21
CA GLN A 143 0.91 -8.62 -5.99
C GLN A 143 1.57 -9.95 -5.60
N ARG A 144 1.69 -10.90 -6.53
CA ARG A 144 2.27 -12.23 -6.25
C ARG A 144 3.73 -12.12 -5.84
N SER A 145 4.52 -11.33 -6.56
CA SER A 145 5.93 -11.09 -6.25
C SER A 145 6.10 -10.39 -4.90
N GLY A 146 5.26 -9.41 -4.58
CA GLY A 146 5.29 -8.71 -3.29
C GLY A 146 4.95 -9.63 -2.12
N ASN A 147 3.87 -10.40 -2.23
CA ASN A 147 3.50 -11.38 -1.22
C ASN A 147 4.60 -12.44 -1.02
N ARG A 148 5.24 -12.90 -2.12
CA ARG A 148 6.38 -13.82 -2.05
C ARG A 148 7.57 -13.19 -1.33
N ARG A 149 7.89 -11.92 -1.62
CA ARG A 149 8.98 -11.18 -0.97
C ARG A 149 8.77 -11.06 0.54
N GLN A 150 7.57 -10.69 0.96
CA GLN A 150 7.20 -10.61 2.39
C GLN A 150 7.30 -11.96 3.08
N TRP A 151 6.81 -13.02 2.44
CA TRP A 151 6.87 -14.37 2.99
C TRP A 151 8.32 -14.85 3.18
N LEU A 152 9.17 -14.70 2.14
CA LEU A 152 10.59 -15.07 2.22
C LEU A 152 11.35 -14.26 3.28
N ALA A 153 11.07 -12.96 3.40
CA ALA A 153 11.67 -12.12 4.43
C ALA A 153 11.26 -12.56 5.84
N GLY A 154 9.98 -12.89 6.03
CA GLY A 154 9.46 -13.39 7.30
C GLY A 154 10.06 -14.74 7.70
N ASP A 155 10.20 -15.67 6.76
CA ASP A 155 10.78 -16.98 7.05
C ASP A 155 12.29 -16.92 7.32
N ARG A 156 13.02 -16.08 6.57
CA ARG A 156 14.43 -15.80 6.88
C ARG A 156 14.60 -15.25 8.29
N LEU A 157 13.75 -14.29 8.68
CA LEU A 157 13.80 -13.69 10.01
C LEU A 157 13.55 -14.70 11.13
N LYS A 158 12.57 -15.61 10.95
CA LYS A 158 12.31 -16.69 11.90
C LYS A 158 13.52 -17.61 12.05
N PHE A 159 14.16 -17.97 10.92
CA PHE A 159 15.34 -18.82 10.93
C PHE A 159 16.52 -18.15 11.65
N GLU A 160 16.82 -16.89 11.33
CA GLU A 160 17.90 -16.12 11.99
C GLU A 160 17.64 -15.97 13.50
N THR A 161 16.39 -15.72 13.89
CA THR A 161 16.01 -15.64 15.31
C THR A 161 16.19 -16.98 16.02
N ALA A 162 15.81 -18.09 15.38
CA ALA A 162 15.98 -19.43 15.94
C ALA A 162 17.46 -19.81 16.08
N ALA A 163 18.29 -19.50 15.07
CA ALA A 163 19.73 -19.76 15.08
C ALA A 163 20.45 -18.99 16.20
N GLY A 164 20.18 -17.68 16.35
CA GLY A 164 20.76 -16.89 17.44
C GLY A 164 20.33 -17.35 18.84
N CYS A 165 19.15 -17.97 18.97
CA CYS A 165 18.72 -18.60 20.23
C CYS A 165 19.43 -19.94 20.52
N CYS A 166 19.89 -20.66 19.50
CA CYS A 166 20.66 -21.90 19.67
C CYS A 166 22.09 -21.62 20.13
N ASP A 167 22.75 -20.61 19.55
CA ASP A 167 24.12 -20.24 19.93
C ASP A 167 24.23 -19.80 21.41
N LEU A 168 23.18 -19.18 21.97
CA LEU A 168 23.12 -18.80 23.39
C LEU A 168 22.86 -19.98 24.34
N LYS A 169 22.33 -21.10 23.85
CA LYS A 169 22.08 -22.30 24.66
C LYS A 169 23.29 -23.23 24.74
N GLU A 170 24.16 -23.22 23.74
CA GLU A 170 25.41 -24.01 23.74
C GLU A 170 26.55 -23.32 24.53
N ALA A 171 26.41 -22.04 24.86
CA ALA A 171 27.39 -21.27 25.64
C ALA A 171 27.12 -21.28 27.17
N ARG A 172 26.23 -22.14 27.68
CA ARG A 172 25.92 -22.33 29.11
C ARG A 172 26.22 -23.75 29.56
#